data_AF-A0A0S7CVY5-F1
#
_entry.id   AF-A0A0S7CVY5-F1
#
_cell.length_a   1.000
_cell.length_b   1.000
_cell.length_c   1.000
_cell.angle_alpha   90.00
_cell.angle_beta   90.00
_cell.angle_gamma   90.00
#
_symmetry.space_group_name_H-M   'P 1'
#
loop_
_entity.id
_entity.type
_entity.pdbx_description
1 polymer ?
#
loop_
_entity_poly.entity_id
_entity_poly.type
_entity_poly.pdbx_seq_one_letter_code
_entity_poly.pdbx_strand_id
1 'polypeptide(L)'
;MMIWINGTFGVGKTTAAKAVVEAQPALRLFDPEAVGYMLMDSLKDQTFGDFQDLPAWRALVPATALEIRRHTGQHLVAVQTVLRQDYWAELKASFSELDDQVIHVVLDADATTLRNRIENDQVELSGRQWRLDHIERYAVARTWMIKDADLVIDTSRLTAEDVASRIAEAVTAELPVQ
;
A
#
# COMPACT_ATOMS: atom_id res chain seq x y z
N MET A 1 -6.72 -4.82 12.78
CA MET A 1 -5.62 -4.97 11.82
C MET A 1 -5.57 -3.80 10.83
N MET A 2 -4.41 -3.61 10.24
CA MET A 2 -4.14 -2.79 9.05
C MET A 2 -3.94 -3.73 7.86
N ILE A 3 -4.50 -3.38 6.70
CA ILE A 3 -4.24 -4.06 5.43
C ILE A 3 -3.42 -3.09 4.60
N TRP A 4 -2.17 -3.44 4.30
CA TRP A 4 -1.29 -2.64 3.48
C TRP A 4 -1.24 -3.19 2.07
N ILE A 5 -1.85 -2.49 1.12
CA ILE A 5 -1.82 -2.82 -0.31
C ILE A 5 -0.61 -2.13 -0.94
N ASN A 6 0.46 -2.90 -1.10
CA ASN A 6 1.68 -2.53 -1.82
C ASN A 6 1.63 -3.08 -3.26
N GLY A 7 2.53 -2.61 -4.13
CA GLY A 7 2.59 -3.00 -5.53
C GLY A 7 2.86 -1.81 -6.43
N THR A 8 3.04 -2.05 -7.72
CA THR A 8 3.49 -1.00 -8.64
C THR A 8 2.44 0.08 -8.90
N PHE A 9 2.89 1.21 -9.41
CA PHE A 9 1.99 2.25 -9.90
C PHE A 9 1.20 1.72 -11.11
N GLY A 10 -0.11 1.89 -11.10
CA GLY A 10 -0.99 1.42 -12.18
C GLY A 10 -1.46 -0.04 -12.08
N VAL A 11 -1.11 -0.77 -11.02
CA VAL A 11 -1.60 -2.15 -10.82
C VAL A 11 -3.04 -2.22 -10.29
N GLY A 12 -3.68 -1.06 -10.08
CA GLY A 12 -5.08 -0.97 -9.63
C GLY A 12 -5.28 -0.92 -8.12
N LYS A 13 -4.24 -0.64 -7.32
CA LYS A 13 -4.31 -0.61 -5.84
C LYS A 13 -5.47 0.23 -5.30
N THR A 14 -5.60 1.48 -5.76
CA THR A 14 -6.63 2.41 -5.29
C THR A 14 -8.03 1.93 -5.63
N THR A 15 -8.23 1.36 -6.83
CA THR A 15 -9.51 0.79 -7.24
C THR A 15 -9.87 -0.43 -6.40
N ALA A 16 -8.92 -1.34 -6.19
CA ALA A 16 -9.12 -2.52 -5.35
C ALA A 16 -9.44 -2.14 -3.90
N ALA A 17 -8.71 -1.19 -3.32
CA ALA A 17 -8.93 -0.73 -1.96
C ALA A 17 -10.33 -0.12 -1.76
N LYS A 18 -10.80 0.71 -2.71
CA LYS A 18 -12.15 1.27 -2.69
C LYS A 18 -13.21 0.18 -2.72
N ALA A 19 -13.10 -0.76 -3.65
CA ALA A 19 -14.03 -1.87 -3.77
C ALA A 19 -14.06 -2.76 -2.51
N VAL A 20 -12.91 -3.03 -1.88
CA VAL A 20 -12.82 -3.77 -0.62
C VAL A 20 -13.55 -3.06 0.52
N VAL A 21 -13.36 -1.74 0.66
CA VAL A 21 -14.01 -0.94 1.71
C VAL A 21 -15.51 -0.77 1.45
N GLU A 22 -15.94 -0.63 0.19
CA GLU A 22 -17.36 -0.59 -0.18
C GLU A 22 -18.08 -1.90 0.14
N ALA A 23 -17.40 -3.04 0.01
CA ALA A 23 -17.95 -4.36 0.32
C ALA A 23 -17.97 -4.68 1.82
N GLN A 24 -17.16 -4.01 2.65
CA GLN A 24 -16.94 -4.37 4.06
C GLN A 24 -17.00 -3.13 4.97
N PRO A 25 -18.15 -2.85 5.63
CA PRO A 25 -18.33 -1.68 6.49
C PRO A 25 -17.36 -1.58 7.67
N ALA A 26 -16.76 -2.70 8.10
CA ALA A 26 -15.74 -2.74 9.14
C ALA A 26 -14.38 -2.18 8.68
N LEU A 27 -14.18 -1.97 7.37
CA LEU A 27 -12.95 -1.43 6.80
C LEU A 27 -13.09 0.05 6.47
N ARG A 28 -11.97 0.77 6.54
CA ARG A 28 -11.86 2.19 6.20
C ARG A 28 -10.58 2.45 5.42
N LEU A 29 -10.64 3.31 4.40
CA LEU A 29 -9.44 3.78 3.71
C LEU A 29 -8.60 4.67 4.64
N PHE A 30 -7.30 4.44 4.64
CA PHE A 30 -6.30 5.30 5.25
C PHE A 30 -5.26 5.66 4.20
N ASP A 31 -4.92 6.94 4.11
CA ASP A 31 -3.92 7.45 3.17
C ASP A 31 -2.62 7.77 3.92
N PRO A 32 -1.57 6.94 3.77
CA PRO A 32 -0.27 7.20 4.39
C PRO A 32 0.42 8.48 3.87
N GLU A 33 0.06 8.97 2.68
CA GLU A 33 0.62 10.22 2.15
C GLU A 33 0.20 11.43 2.99
N ALA A 34 -0.98 11.41 3.63
CA ALA A 34 -1.43 12.49 4.50
C ALA A 34 -0.44 12.76 5.65
N VAL A 35 0.16 11.71 6.21
CA VAL A 35 1.23 11.82 7.23
C VAL A 35 2.50 12.40 6.59
N GLY A 36 2.81 12.00 5.36
CA GLY A 36 3.91 12.53 4.57
C GLY A 36 3.77 14.04 4.34
N TYR A 37 2.62 14.49 3.85
CA TYR A 37 2.35 15.92 3.61
C TYR A 37 2.43 16.75 4.89
N MET A 38 1.91 16.26 6.01
CA MET A 38 2.05 16.92 7.31
C MET A 38 3.52 17.09 7.71
N LEU A 39 4.35 16.05 7.53
CA LEU A 39 5.77 16.10 7.83
C LEU A 39 6.53 17.03 6.88
N MET A 40 6.22 16.98 5.58
CA MET A 40 6.79 17.88 4.58
C MET A 40 6.50 19.34 4.90
N ASP A 41 5.30 19.65 5.39
CA ASP A 41 4.93 21.00 5.81
C ASP A 41 5.68 21.44 7.08
N SER A 42 5.92 20.51 8.00
CA SER A 42 6.54 20.77 9.31
C SER A 42 8.07 20.80 9.27
N LEU A 43 8.70 20.12 8.31
CA LEU A 43 10.15 19.92 8.21
C LEU A 43 10.74 20.64 6.98
N LYS A 44 10.23 21.84 6.66
CA LYS A 44 10.67 22.65 5.51
C LYS A 44 12.14 23.09 5.58
N ASP A 45 12.72 23.06 6.77
CA ASP A 45 14.13 23.35 7.03
C ASP A 45 15.06 22.14 6.77
N GLN A 46 14.50 20.96 6.51
CA GLN A 46 15.24 19.73 6.24
C GLN A 46 15.24 19.41 4.74
N THR A 47 16.29 18.73 4.26
CA THR A 47 16.39 18.26 2.88
C THR A 47 16.13 16.76 2.81
N PHE A 48 15.18 16.35 1.99
CA PHE A 48 14.86 14.95 1.70
C PHE A 48 14.30 14.85 0.27
N GLY A 49 14.42 13.67 -0.36
CA GLY A 49 13.94 13.44 -1.71
C GLY A 49 12.48 12.99 -1.75
N ASP A 50 12.15 12.03 -0.89
CA ASP A 50 10.81 11.47 -0.71
C ASP A 50 10.42 11.57 0.77
N PHE A 51 9.15 11.83 1.09
CA PHE A 51 8.69 11.83 2.49
C PHE A 51 8.90 10.45 3.15
N GLN A 52 8.92 9.37 2.36
CA GLN A 52 9.21 8.02 2.85
C GLN A 52 10.64 7.88 3.39
N ASP A 53 11.56 8.76 2.98
CA ASP A 53 12.94 8.76 3.49
C ASP A 53 13.00 9.18 4.96
N LEU A 54 12.00 9.93 5.44
CA LEU A 54 11.93 10.40 6.81
C LEU A 54 11.64 9.24 7.77
N PRO A 55 12.52 8.94 8.76
CA PRO A 55 12.21 7.98 9.82
C PRO A 55 10.93 8.35 10.57
N ALA A 56 10.66 9.66 10.71
CA ALA A 56 9.42 10.16 11.30
C ALA A 56 8.17 9.69 10.55
N TRP A 57 8.21 9.57 9.22
CA TRP A 57 7.06 9.05 8.46
C TRP A 57 6.83 7.57 8.77
N ARG A 58 7.90 6.76 8.81
CA ARG A 58 7.83 5.33 9.10
C ARG A 58 7.38 5.03 10.54
N ALA A 59 7.65 5.92 11.48
CA ALA A 59 7.15 5.83 12.85
C ALA A 59 5.70 6.33 12.99
N LEU A 60 5.36 7.45 12.34
CA LEU A 60 4.05 8.10 12.51
C LEU A 60 2.93 7.41 11.76
N VAL A 61 3.19 6.79 10.61
CA VAL A 61 2.14 6.09 9.84
C VAL A 61 1.45 5.00 10.68
N PRO A 62 2.18 4.07 11.33
CA PRO A 62 1.57 3.09 12.25
C PRO A 62 0.86 3.74 13.45
N ALA A 63 1.45 4.77 14.06
CA ALA A 63 0.86 5.46 15.20
C ALA A 63 -0.47 6.16 14.83
N THR A 64 -0.51 6.88 13.70
CA THR A 64 -1.71 7.51 13.18
C THR A 64 -2.77 6.47 12.83
N ALA A 65 -2.39 5.36 12.19
CA ALA A 65 -3.29 4.27 11.90
C ALA A 65 -3.94 3.70 13.17
N LEU A 66 -3.16 3.45 14.21
CA LEU A 66 -3.67 2.95 15.49
C LEU A 66 -4.70 3.91 16.10
N GLU A 67 -4.40 5.20 16.15
CA GLU A 67 -5.31 6.20 16.74
C GLU A 67 -6.62 6.32 15.96
N ILE A 68 -6.57 6.29 14.62
CA ILE A 68 -7.79 6.26 13.79
C ILE A 68 -8.63 5.02 14.11
N ARG A 69 -8.01 3.86 14.28
CA ARG A 69 -8.72 2.62 14.61
C ARG A 69 -9.32 2.63 15.99
N ARG A 70 -8.60 3.13 16.99
CA ARG A 70 -9.14 3.33 18.35
C ARG A 70 -10.35 4.24 18.36
N HIS A 71 -10.32 5.31 17.55
CA HIS A 71 -11.41 6.26 17.46
C HIS A 71 -12.65 5.69 16.74
N THR A 72 -12.44 4.89 15.68
CA THR A 72 -13.52 4.45 14.79
C THR A 72 -14.02 3.04 15.08
N GLY A 73 -13.23 2.21 15.76
CA GLY A 73 -13.47 0.77 15.91
C GLY A 73 -13.30 -0.04 14.61
N GLN A 74 -12.94 0.60 13.50
CA GLN A 74 -12.79 -0.03 12.19
C GLN A 74 -11.35 -0.55 12.00
N HIS A 75 -11.16 -1.46 11.04
CA HIS A 75 -9.84 -1.79 10.49
C HIS A 75 -9.51 -0.86 9.33
N LEU A 76 -8.23 -0.75 8.98
CA LEU A 76 -7.78 0.17 7.94
C LEU A 76 -7.23 -0.56 6.73
N VAL A 77 -7.45 0.04 5.56
CA VAL A 77 -6.86 -0.35 4.29
C VAL A 77 -6.01 0.83 3.81
N ALA A 78 -4.70 0.63 3.78
CA ALA A 78 -3.73 1.59 3.26
C ALA A 78 -3.28 1.20 1.85
N VAL A 79 -3.19 2.18 0.96
CA VAL A 79 -2.59 2.02 -0.37
C VAL A 79 -1.33 2.86 -0.42
N GLN A 80 -0.17 2.21 -0.48
CA GLN A 80 1.11 2.92 -0.58
C GLN A 80 2.19 2.01 -1.16
N THR A 81 2.95 2.53 -2.13
CA THR A 81 4.09 1.82 -2.69
C THR A 81 5.33 2.04 -1.81
N VAL A 82 5.85 0.97 -1.21
CA VAL A 82 7.14 0.97 -0.48
C VAL A 82 8.05 -0.06 -1.16
N LEU A 83 9.07 0.43 -1.88
CA LEU A 83 10.00 -0.41 -2.68
C LEU A 83 11.29 -0.77 -1.93
N ARG A 84 11.55 -0.07 -0.83
CA ARG A 84 12.72 -0.26 0.01
C ARG A 84 12.42 -1.24 1.14
N GLN A 85 13.14 -2.36 1.15
CA GLN A 85 12.92 -3.43 2.13
C GLN A 85 13.20 -2.97 3.57
N ASP A 86 14.20 -2.12 3.76
CA ASP A 86 14.53 -1.54 5.06
C ASP A 86 13.41 -0.61 5.55
N TYR A 87 12.82 0.20 4.67
CA TYR A 87 11.68 1.06 5.03
C TYR A 87 10.46 0.23 5.44
N TRP A 88 10.21 -0.85 4.71
CA TRP A 88 9.14 -1.78 5.05
C TRP A 88 9.40 -2.49 6.39
N ALA A 89 10.64 -2.90 6.66
CA ALA A 89 11.02 -3.50 7.94
C ALA A 89 10.79 -2.53 9.11
N GLU A 90 11.12 -1.24 8.97
CA GLU A 90 10.86 -0.23 9.99
C GLU A 90 9.36 0.00 10.24
N LEU A 91 8.54 0.03 9.18
CA LEU A 91 7.08 0.09 9.29
C LEU A 91 6.52 -1.11 10.05
N LYS A 92 6.93 -2.34 9.67
CA LYS A 92 6.50 -3.56 10.36
C LYS A 92 6.94 -3.60 11.82
N ALA A 93 8.17 -3.19 12.11
CA ALA A 93 8.65 -3.09 13.49
C ALA A 93 7.79 -2.11 14.31
N SER A 94 7.49 -0.94 13.75
CA SER A 94 6.64 0.06 14.39
C SER A 94 5.20 -0.42 14.62
N PHE A 95 4.60 -1.17 13.67
CA PHE A 95 3.31 -1.83 13.91
C PHE A 95 3.40 -2.85 15.06
N SER A 96 4.44 -3.69 15.07
CA SER A 96 4.63 -4.70 16.12
C SER A 96 4.86 -4.09 17.49
N GLU A 97 5.61 -2.99 17.60
CA GLU A 97 5.84 -2.27 18.86
C GLU A 97 4.56 -1.69 19.45
N LEU A 98 3.60 -1.36 18.59
CA LEU A 98 2.28 -0.85 18.94
C LEU A 98 1.25 -1.96 19.24
N ASP A 99 1.69 -3.23 19.26
CA ASP A 99 0.84 -4.43 19.35
C ASP A 99 -0.27 -4.42 18.29
N ASP A 100 0.10 -3.97 17.08
CA ASP A 100 -0.84 -3.85 15.97
C ASP A 100 -0.45 -4.77 14.80
N GLN A 101 -1.45 -5.44 14.25
CA GLN A 101 -1.27 -6.37 13.14
C GLN A 101 -1.35 -5.62 11.81
N VAL A 102 -0.37 -5.86 10.93
CA VAL A 102 -0.39 -5.45 9.53
C VAL A 102 -0.41 -6.70 8.63
N ILE A 103 -1.30 -6.72 7.64
CA ILE A 103 -1.34 -7.71 6.57
C ILE A 103 -0.78 -7.06 5.31
N HIS A 104 0.33 -7.59 4.81
CA HIS A 104 1.01 -7.11 3.62
C HIS A 104 0.46 -7.79 2.37
N VAL A 105 -0.32 -7.05 1.60
CA VAL A 105 -0.82 -7.48 0.30
C VAL A 105 0.07 -6.88 -0.79
N VAL A 106 0.61 -7.71 -1.68
CA VAL A 106 1.34 -7.27 -2.87
C VAL A 106 0.51 -7.54 -4.11
N LEU A 107 0.11 -6.47 -4.78
CA LEU A 107 -0.43 -6.55 -6.13
C LEU A 107 0.71 -6.57 -7.12
N ASP A 108 0.86 -7.70 -7.81
CA ASP A 108 1.96 -7.96 -8.73
C ASP A 108 1.50 -8.01 -10.18
N ALA A 109 2.40 -7.67 -11.08
CA ALA A 109 2.28 -7.90 -12.51
C ALA A 109 3.68 -7.90 -13.12
N ASP A 110 3.88 -8.67 -14.19
CA ASP A 110 5.16 -8.69 -14.88
C ASP A 110 5.45 -7.33 -15.57
N ALA A 111 6.73 -7.06 -15.85
CA ALA A 111 7.17 -5.79 -16.42
C ALA A 111 6.57 -5.50 -17.81
N THR A 112 6.25 -6.53 -18.60
CA THR A 112 5.61 -6.39 -19.91
C THR A 112 4.16 -5.97 -19.73
N THR A 113 3.43 -6.61 -18.82
CA THR A 113 2.05 -6.26 -18.46
C THR A 113 1.98 -4.83 -17.90
N LEU A 114 2.90 -4.46 -17.00
CA LEU A 114 2.97 -3.10 -16.44
C LEU A 114 3.25 -2.05 -17.51
N ARG A 115 4.24 -2.29 -18.37
CA ARG A 115 4.56 -1.39 -19.48
C ARG A 115 3.35 -1.22 -20.39
N ASN A 116 2.73 -2.32 -20.83
CA ASN A 116 1.55 -2.28 -21.68
C ASN A 116 0.41 -1.47 -21.03
N ARG A 117 0.15 -1.64 -19.73
CA ARG A 117 -0.87 -0.86 -19.01
C ARG A 117 -0.54 0.63 -18.98
N ILE A 118 0.69 0.99 -18.64
CA ILE A 118 1.14 2.39 -18.57
C ILE A 118 1.09 3.05 -19.96
N GLU A 119 1.43 2.31 -21.01
CA GLU A 119 1.42 2.83 -22.38
C GLU A 119 0.00 3.02 -22.94
N ASN A 120 -0.96 2.21 -22.49
CA ASN A 120 -2.35 2.27 -22.94
C ASN A 120 -3.26 3.05 -21.98
N ASP A 121 -2.75 3.57 -20.87
CA ASP A 121 -3.50 4.40 -19.92
C ASP A 121 -3.77 5.78 -20.52
N GLN A 122 -5.03 6.03 -20.87
CA GLN A 122 -5.50 7.31 -21.43
C GLN A 122 -5.98 8.29 -20.36
N VAL A 123 -6.04 7.86 -19.09
CA VAL A 123 -6.63 8.63 -17.99
C VAL A 123 -5.53 9.35 -17.22
N GLU A 124 -4.42 8.66 -16.93
CA GLU A 124 -3.30 9.22 -16.15
C GLU A 124 -2.08 9.49 -17.05
N LEU A 125 -2.27 10.35 -18.05
CA LEU A 125 -1.22 10.72 -19.02
C LEU A 125 -0.07 11.51 -18.35
N SER A 126 -0.38 12.32 -17.35
CA SER A 126 0.61 13.01 -16.52
C SER A 126 1.27 12.00 -15.58
N GLY A 127 2.58 11.78 -15.75
CA GLY A 127 3.34 10.82 -14.95
C GLY A 127 3.67 9.51 -15.66
N ARG A 128 3.31 9.34 -16.95
CA ARG A 128 3.67 8.15 -17.75
C ARG A 128 5.16 7.80 -17.67
N GLN A 129 6.05 8.77 -17.93
CA GLN A 129 7.49 8.54 -17.90
C GLN A 129 7.95 8.12 -16.50
N TRP A 130 7.47 8.81 -15.47
CA TRP A 130 7.75 8.47 -14.09
C TRP A 130 7.30 7.04 -13.76
N ARG A 131 6.10 6.62 -14.18
CA ARG A 131 5.60 5.25 -13.99
C ARG A 131 6.47 4.21 -14.71
N LEU A 132 6.96 4.51 -15.92
CA LEU A 132 7.90 3.66 -16.65
C LEU A 132 9.25 3.52 -15.91
N ASP A 133 9.80 4.63 -15.42
CA ASP A 133 11.07 4.65 -14.67
C ASP A 133 10.97 3.86 -13.35
N HIS A 134 9.75 3.70 -12.82
CA HIS A 134 9.50 2.91 -11.61
C HIS A 134 9.35 1.40 -11.87
N ILE A 135 9.23 0.95 -13.12
CA ILE A 135 9.16 -0.50 -13.45
C ILE A 135 10.46 -1.19 -13.03
N GLU A 136 11.62 -0.59 -13.33
CA GLU A 136 12.91 -1.17 -12.97
C GLU A 136 13.11 -1.20 -11.45
N ARG A 137 12.74 -0.12 -10.77
CA ARG A 137 12.78 -0.04 -9.31
C ARG A 137 11.91 -1.12 -8.67
N TYR A 138 10.71 -1.35 -9.20
CA TYR A 138 9.87 -2.43 -8.73
C TYR A 138 10.45 -3.79 -9.06
N ALA A 139 11.01 -4.02 -10.25
CA ALA A 139 11.60 -5.31 -10.61
C ALA A 139 12.69 -5.74 -9.61
N VAL A 140 13.49 -4.79 -9.11
CA VAL A 140 14.47 -5.00 -8.04
C VAL A 140 13.77 -5.30 -6.70
N ALA A 141 12.73 -4.55 -6.35
CA ALA A 141 12.00 -4.74 -5.09
C ALA A 141 11.16 -6.03 -5.06
N ARG A 142 10.68 -6.49 -6.21
CA ARG A 142 9.70 -7.58 -6.38
C ARG A 142 10.15 -8.85 -5.66
N THR A 143 11.44 -9.18 -5.73
CA THR A 143 11.99 -10.38 -5.10
C THR A 143 11.78 -10.39 -3.58
N TRP A 144 12.04 -9.27 -2.90
CA TRP A 144 11.81 -9.21 -1.46
C TRP A 144 10.33 -9.04 -1.14
N MET A 145 9.60 -8.24 -1.93
CA MET A 145 8.18 -7.95 -1.70
C MET A 145 7.33 -9.22 -1.76
N ILE A 146 7.53 -10.07 -2.77
CA ILE A 146 6.79 -11.33 -2.90
C ILE A 146 7.12 -12.29 -1.75
N LYS A 147 8.38 -12.33 -1.33
CA LYS A 147 8.83 -13.23 -0.25
C LYS A 147 8.27 -12.82 1.11
N ASP A 148 8.12 -11.52 1.35
CA ASP A 148 7.76 -10.94 2.64
C ASP A 148 6.25 -10.67 2.78
N ALA A 149 5.50 -10.76 1.68
CA ALA A 149 4.05 -10.54 1.66
C ALA A 149 3.28 -11.69 2.33
N ASP A 150 2.21 -11.34 3.03
CA ASP A 150 1.22 -12.28 3.53
C ASP A 150 0.31 -12.78 2.40
N LEU A 151 0.05 -11.93 1.40
CA LEU A 151 -0.74 -12.25 0.22
C LEU A 151 -0.16 -11.63 -1.04
N VAL A 152 0.09 -12.44 -2.06
CA VAL A 152 0.50 -11.98 -3.39
C VAL A 152 -0.64 -12.22 -4.38
N ILE A 153 -1.07 -11.17 -5.07
CA ILE A 153 -2.12 -11.24 -6.09
C ILE A 153 -1.51 -10.86 -7.44
N ASP A 154 -1.38 -11.84 -8.34
CA ASP A 154 -1.05 -11.58 -9.74
C ASP A 154 -2.26 -10.94 -10.43
N THR A 155 -2.14 -9.66 -10.75
CA THR A 155 -3.20 -8.88 -11.38
C THR A 155 -3.21 -9.01 -12.89
N SER A 156 -2.28 -9.75 -13.51
CA SER A 156 -2.07 -9.75 -14.97
C SER A 156 -3.31 -10.16 -15.76
N ARG A 157 -4.21 -10.95 -15.15
CA ARG A 157 -5.46 -11.44 -15.76
C ARG A 157 -6.70 -11.21 -14.90
N LEU A 158 -6.59 -10.37 -13.87
CA LEU A 158 -7.68 -10.11 -12.93
C LEU A 158 -8.27 -8.72 -13.18
N THR A 159 -9.58 -8.61 -13.01
CA THR A 159 -10.26 -7.32 -12.90
C THR A 159 -10.01 -6.71 -11.52
N ALA A 160 -10.29 -5.42 -11.35
CA ALA A 160 -10.18 -4.79 -10.03
C ALA A 160 -11.16 -5.41 -9.00
N GLU A 161 -12.32 -5.87 -9.46
CA GLU A 161 -13.31 -6.58 -8.63
C GLU A 161 -12.77 -7.95 -8.17
N ASP A 162 -12.13 -8.71 -9.06
CA ASP A 162 -11.50 -9.99 -8.70
C ASP A 162 -10.39 -9.79 -7.65
N VAL A 163 -9.58 -8.75 -7.82
CA VAL A 163 -8.52 -8.40 -6.85
C VAL A 163 -9.15 -8.03 -5.51
N ALA A 164 -10.18 -7.19 -5.50
CA ALA A 164 -10.87 -6.79 -4.29
C ALA A 164 -11.50 -7.99 -3.57
N SER A 165 -12.14 -8.90 -4.31
CA SER A 165 -12.72 -10.12 -3.75
C SER A 165 -11.66 -10.99 -3.08
N ARG A 166 -10.50 -11.18 -3.72
CA ARG A 166 -9.39 -11.96 -3.12
C ARG A 166 -8.85 -11.33 -1.85
N ILE A 167 -8.72 -10.00 -1.80
CA ILE A 167 -8.30 -9.30 -0.59
C ILE A 167 -9.34 -9.49 0.51
N ALA A 168 -10.64 -9.32 0.19
CA ALA A 168 -11.73 -9.49 1.15
C ALA A 168 -11.81 -10.91 1.72
N GLU A 169 -11.60 -11.94 0.88
CA GLU A 169 -11.55 -13.34 1.31
C GLU A 169 -10.41 -13.59 2.31
N ALA A 170 -9.20 -13.11 1.99
CA ALA A 170 -8.04 -13.27 2.87
C ALA A 170 -8.22 -12.54 4.21
N VAL A 171 -8.80 -11.34 4.18
CA VAL A 171 -9.08 -10.55 5.38
C VAL A 171 -10.17 -11.21 6.23
N THR A 172 -11.23 -11.74 5.63
CA THR A 172 -12.32 -12.39 6.37
C THR A 172 -11.86 -13.67 7.07
N ALA A 173 -10.89 -14.40 6.50
CA ALA A 173 -10.28 -15.56 7.15
C ALA A 173 -9.47 -15.18 8.42
N GLU A 174 -8.92 -13.98 8.46
CA GLU A 174 -8.10 -13.45 9.56
C GLU A 174 -8.91 -12.64 10.59
N LEU A 175 -10.13 -12.21 10.25
CA LEU A 175 -11.03 -11.52 11.17
C LEU A 175 -11.76 -12.54 12.06
N PRO A 176 -11.64 -12.48 13.40
CA PRO A 176 -12.47 -13.30 14.26
C PRO A 176 -13.95 -12.96 13.99
N VAL A 177 -14.77 -14.01 13.86
CA VAL A 177 -16.23 -13.88 13.84
C VAL A 177 -16.64 -13.17 15.13
N GLN A 178 -17.25 -11.99 15.02
CA GLN A 178 -17.82 -11.27 16.16
C GLN A 178 -19.00 -12.04 16.76
#